data_AF-A0A6A3NMG5-F1
#
_entry.id   AF-A0A6A3NMG5-F1
#
_cell.length_a   1.000
_cell.length_b   1.000
_cell.length_c   1.000
_cell.angle_alpha   90.00
_cell.angle_beta   90.00
_cell.angle_gamma   90.00
#
_symmetry.space_group_name_H-M   'P 1'
#
loop_
_entity.id
_entity.type
_entity.pdbx_description
1 polymer ?
#
loop_
_entity_poly.entity_id
_entity_poly.type
_entity_poly.pdbx_seq_one_letter_code
_entity_poly.pdbx_strand_id
1 'polypeptide(L)'
;MHEPVLLLWDDFSEHWRTDVLILARLLNGELLKVPPGYSYVCQPADVAWNQPFKSRLRQQWVEFLVAQVRAAGAAVAFKMLPPTRSELVTCIKDAWAALSTTTIMAGFRKAGVDAGTQPEEPVALPFSPCSVPDLSWMVMLLRAHAATTETVDAAKDIEEACDEATV
;
A
#
# COMPACT_ATOMS: atom_id res chain seq x y z
N MET A 1 -9.17 5.16 28.71
CA MET A 1 -9.37 4.52 27.39
C MET A 1 -8.03 4.53 26.69
N HIS A 2 -7.70 3.48 25.93
CA HIS A 2 -6.44 3.42 25.20
C HIS A 2 -6.45 4.43 24.04
N GLU A 3 -5.30 5.02 23.74
CA GLU A 3 -5.16 5.88 22.57
C GLU A 3 -5.57 5.12 21.29
N PRO A 4 -6.32 5.76 20.38
CA PRO A 4 -6.75 5.10 19.15
C PRO A 4 -5.56 4.81 18.24
N VAL A 5 -5.68 3.72 17.48
CA VAL A 5 -4.68 3.35 16.46
C VAL A 5 -4.98 4.10 15.17
N LEU A 6 -4.02 4.88 14.67
CA LEU A 6 -4.14 5.56 13.38
C LEU A 6 -3.90 4.58 12.22
N LEU A 7 -4.86 4.49 11.30
CA LEU A 7 -4.79 3.71 10.06
C LEU A 7 -4.72 4.66 8.86
N LEU A 8 -3.59 4.70 8.16
CA LEU A 8 -3.40 5.55 7.00
C LEU A 8 -3.65 4.77 5.70
N TRP A 9 -4.78 5.04 5.04
CA TRP A 9 -5.27 4.28 3.88
C TRP A 9 -5.40 5.17 2.63
N ASP A 10 -5.28 4.55 1.46
CA ASP A 10 -5.43 5.22 0.17
C ASP A 10 -6.89 5.65 -0.13
N ASP A 11 -7.10 6.30 -1.27
CA ASP A 11 -8.41 6.76 -1.74
C ASP A 11 -9.30 5.65 -2.33
N PHE A 12 -8.92 4.37 -2.20
CA PHE A 12 -9.75 3.29 -2.75
C PHE A 12 -11.13 3.28 -2.09
N SER A 13 -12.19 3.33 -2.90
CA SER A 13 -13.56 3.59 -2.42
C SER A 13 -14.03 2.59 -1.36
N GLU A 14 -13.63 1.32 -1.45
CA GLU A 14 -14.01 0.29 -0.48
C GLU A 14 -13.46 0.55 0.92
N HIS A 15 -12.33 1.25 1.06
CA HIS A 15 -11.77 1.65 2.35
C HIS A 15 -12.65 2.65 3.12
N TRP A 16 -13.50 3.40 2.41
CA TRP A 16 -14.28 4.53 2.95
C TRP A 16 -15.77 4.23 3.07
N ARG A 17 -16.18 2.98 2.90
CA ARG A 17 -17.57 2.57 3.12
C ARG A 17 -17.98 2.76 4.58
N THR A 18 -19.24 3.11 4.79
CA THR A 18 -19.80 3.39 6.12
C THR A 18 -19.57 2.25 7.12
N ASP A 19 -19.74 0.99 6.69
CA ASP A 19 -19.56 -0.17 7.55
C ASP A 19 -18.09 -0.38 7.96
N VAL A 20 -17.15 -0.08 7.08
CA VAL A 20 -15.71 -0.10 7.37
C VAL A 20 -15.33 0.98 8.39
N LEU A 21 -15.85 2.21 8.22
CA LEU A 21 -15.63 3.31 9.17
C LEU A 21 -16.20 3.01 10.57
N ILE A 22 -17.40 2.41 10.62
CA ILE A 22 -18.02 1.98 11.88
C ILE A 22 -17.16 0.90 12.54
N LEU A 23 -16.75 -0.12 11.79
CA LEU A 23 -15.94 -1.21 12.32
C LEU A 23 -14.60 -0.72 12.87
N ALA A 24 -13.93 0.19 12.16
CA ALA A 24 -12.67 0.75 12.63
C ALA A 24 -12.83 1.45 13.99
N ARG A 25 -13.86 2.30 14.14
CA ARG A 25 -14.14 2.98 15.41
C ARG A 25 -14.48 2.01 16.53
N LEU A 26 -15.25 0.97 16.25
CA LEU A 26 -15.55 -0.09 17.23
C LEU A 26 -14.27 -0.82 17.70
N LEU A 27 -13.25 -0.90 16.85
CA LEU A 27 -11.94 -1.50 17.15
C LEU A 27 -10.92 -0.48 17.68
N ASN A 28 -11.37 0.73 18.09
CA ASN A 28 -10.50 1.83 18.56
C ASN A 28 -9.46 2.26 17.51
N GLY A 29 -9.83 2.23 16.24
CA GLY A 29 -9.04 2.70 15.11
C GLY A 29 -9.60 3.99 14.52
N GLU A 30 -8.71 4.89 14.11
CA GLU A 30 -9.04 6.13 13.38
C GLU A 30 -8.44 6.06 11.98
N LEU A 31 -9.26 6.27 10.95
CA LEU A 31 -8.80 6.21 9.56
C LEU A 31 -8.42 7.60 9.07
N LEU A 32 -7.20 7.72 8.56
CA LEU A 32 -6.72 8.89 7.86
C LEU A 32 -6.57 8.59 6.38
N LYS A 33 -7.14 9.47 5.56
CA LYS A 33 -7.15 9.33 4.12
C LYS A 33 -5.90 9.94 3.51
N VAL A 34 -5.17 9.17 2.70
CA VAL A 34 -4.12 9.70 1.84
C VAL A 34 -4.76 10.52 0.71
N PRO A 35 -4.22 11.70 0.36
CA PRO A 35 -4.76 12.47 -0.75
C PRO A 35 -4.79 11.67 -2.07
N PRO A 36 -5.89 11.75 -2.83
CA PRO A 36 -6.03 11.03 -4.10
C PRO A 36 -4.87 11.33 -5.06
N GLY A 37 -4.21 10.29 -5.57
CA GLY A 37 -3.08 10.41 -6.49
C GLY A 37 -1.72 10.70 -5.83
N TYR A 38 -1.63 10.70 -4.50
CA TYR A 38 -0.39 10.99 -3.76
C TYR A 38 0.10 9.83 -2.88
N SER A 39 -0.41 8.60 -3.04
CA SER A 39 0.04 7.43 -2.27
C SER A 39 1.56 7.23 -2.30
N TYR A 40 2.19 7.46 -3.45
CA TYR A 40 3.65 7.30 -3.61
C TYR A 40 4.51 8.22 -2.72
N VAL A 41 3.97 9.33 -2.20
CA VAL A 41 4.66 10.26 -1.28
C VAL A 41 4.07 10.26 0.12
N CYS A 42 2.77 9.99 0.26
CA CYS A 42 2.05 10.09 1.53
C CYS A 42 1.83 8.74 2.21
N GLN A 43 2.00 7.61 1.51
CA GLN A 43 1.76 6.29 2.09
C GLN A 43 3.09 5.59 2.40
N PRO A 44 3.38 5.27 3.67
CA PRO A 44 4.62 4.62 4.09
C PRO A 44 4.94 3.34 3.31
N ALA A 45 3.89 2.57 2.98
CA ALA A 45 4.00 1.36 2.18
C ALA A 45 4.62 1.63 0.81
N ASP A 46 4.16 2.63 0.08
CA ASP A 46 4.68 2.97 -1.24
C ASP A 46 6.01 3.71 -1.18
N VAL A 47 6.20 4.55 -0.16
CA VAL A 47 7.41 5.35 0.02
C VAL A 47 8.64 4.50 0.38
N ALA A 48 8.46 3.42 1.14
CA ALA A 48 9.62 2.69 1.67
C ALA A 48 9.48 1.16 1.75
N TRP A 49 8.29 0.59 1.88
CA TRP A 49 8.15 -0.85 2.20
C TRP A 49 8.01 -1.73 0.96
N ASN A 50 7.20 -1.27 -0.01
CA ASN A 50 6.83 -2.03 -1.19
C ASN A 50 8.03 -2.32 -2.10
N GLN A 51 8.98 -1.39 -2.24
CA GLN A 51 10.18 -1.61 -3.07
C GLN A 51 11.05 -2.76 -2.54
N PRO A 52 11.54 -2.75 -1.28
CA PRO A 52 12.37 -3.83 -0.78
C PRO A 52 11.60 -5.15 -0.66
N PHE A 53 10.32 -5.09 -0.29
CA PHE A 53 9.43 -6.25 -0.25
C PHE A 53 9.29 -6.92 -1.63
N LYS A 54 8.91 -6.16 -2.67
CA LYS A 54 8.77 -6.66 -4.05
C LYS A 54 10.10 -7.13 -4.62
N SER A 55 11.21 -6.46 -4.27
CA SER A 55 12.56 -6.88 -4.70
C SER A 55 12.91 -8.26 -4.16
N ARG A 56 12.57 -8.54 -2.89
CA ARG A 56 12.81 -9.86 -2.28
C ARG A 56 11.93 -10.94 -2.90
N LEU A 57 10.64 -10.66 -3.12
CA LEU A 57 9.75 -11.58 -3.83
C LEU A 57 10.28 -11.91 -5.23
N ARG A 58 10.75 -10.89 -5.96
CA ARG A 58 11.35 -11.08 -7.29
C ARG A 58 12.62 -11.94 -7.22
N GLN A 59 13.45 -11.75 -6.21
CA GLN A 59 14.63 -12.61 -6.01
C GLN A 59 14.23 -14.07 -5.81
N GLN A 60 13.30 -14.35 -4.89
CA GLN A 60 12.81 -15.71 -4.61
C GLN A 60 12.17 -16.35 -5.84
N TRP A 61 11.41 -15.57 -6.61
CA TRP A 61 10.84 -16.01 -7.88
C TRP A 61 11.90 -16.43 -8.89
N VAL A 62 12.95 -15.63 -9.06
CA VAL A 62 14.07 -15.95 -9.97
C VAL A 62 14.80 -17.21 -9.50
N GLU A 63 15.08 -17.33 -8.19
CA GLU A 63 15.72 -18.52 -7.62
C GLU A 63 14.89 -19.79 -7.85
N PHE A 64 13.57 -19.70 -7.66
CA PHE A 64 12.62 -20.78 -7.97
C PHE A 64 12.68 -21.20 -9.44
N LEU A 65 12.64 -20.25 -10.37
CA LEU A 65 12.73 -20.55 -11.81
C LEU A 65 14.08 -21.15 -12.20
N VAL A 66 15.19 -20.60 -11.69
CA VAL A 66 16.53 -21.10 -11.94
C VAL A 66 16.71 -22.53 -11.42
N ALA A 67 16.15 -22.84 -10.25
CA ALA A 67 16.17 -24.20 -9.71
C ALA A 67 15.43 -25.19 -10.62
N GLN A 68 14.26 -24.80 -11.15
CA GLN A 68 13.51 -25.63 -12.10
C GLN A 68 14.26 -25.86 -13.41
N VAL A 69 14.85 -24.81 -13.98
CA VAL A 69 15.61 -24.92 -15.23
C VAL A 69 16.82 -25.84 -15.05
N ARG A 70 17.53 -25.73 -13.93
CA ARG A 70 18.65 -26.64 -13.60
C ARG A 70 18.19 -28.09 -13.44
N ALA A 71 17.04 -28.32 -12.82
CA ALA A 71 16.50 -29.66 -12.61
C ALA A 71 16.02 -30.32 -13.92
N ALA A 72 15.46 -29.54 -14.85
CA ALA A 72 14.99 -30.06 -16.13
C ALA A 72 16.14 -30.52 -17.05
N GLY A 73 17.31 -29.88 -16.96
CA GLY A 73 18.45 -30.16 -17.84
C GLY A 73 18.21 -29.75 -19.30
N ALA A 74 19.18 -30.04 -20.17
CA ALA A 74 19.14 -29.61 -21.58
C ALA A 74 18.46 -30.62 -22.54
N ALA A 75 18.02 -31.77 -22.03
CA ALA A 75 17.55 -32.88 -22.86
C ALA A 75 16.07 -32.77 -23.27
N VAL A 76 15.29 -31.92 -22.61
CA VAL A 76 13.85 -31.77 -22.81
C VAL A 76 13.44 -30.32 -22.82
N ALA A 77 12.37 -30.00 -23.57
CA ALA A 77 11.79 -28.67 -23.58
C ALA A 77 11.33 -28.29 -22.15
N PHE A 78 11.79 -27.14 -21.67
CA PHE A 78 11.47 -26.68 -20.33
C PHE A 78 9.98 -26.34 -20.22
N LYS A 79 9.29 -26.95 -19.24
CA LYS A 79 7.93 -26.59 -18.85
C LYS A 79 7.95 -26.05 -17.43
N MET A 80 7.65 -24.76 -17.28
CA MET A 80 7.57 -24.11 -15.98
C MET A 80 6.42 -24.68 -15.15
N LEU A 81 6.71 -25.06 -13.92
CA LEU A 81 5.70 -25.38 -12.92
C LEU A 81 5.41 -24.12 -12.08
N PRO A 82 4.13 -23.80 -11.81
CA PRO A 82 3.79 -22.74 -10.90
C PRO A 82 4.14 -23.16 -9.46
N PRO A 83 4.46 -22.20 -8.58
CA PRO A 83 4.64 -22.47 -7.16
C PRO A 83 3.29 -22.83 -6.55
N THR A 84 3.33 -23.72 -5.57
CA THR A 84 2.17 -24.05 -4.76
C THR A 84 1.75 -22.85 -3.90
N ARG A 85 0.50 -22.86 -3.43
CA ARG A 85 0.01 -21.84 -2.50
C ARG A 85 0.86 -21.75 -1.22
N SER A 86 1.35 -22.88 -0.71
CA SER A 86 2.18 -22.92 0.49
C SER A 86 3.54 -22.25 0.25
N GLU A 87 4.16 -22.50 -0.90
CA GLU A 87 5.42 -21.86 -1.29
C GLU A 87 5.25 -20.34 -1.45
N LEU A 88 4.16 -19.89 -2.09
CA LEU A 88 3.85 -18.47 -2.24
C LEU A 88 3.65 -17.78 -0.88
N VAL A 89 2.86 -18.37 0.01
CA VAL A 89 2.64 -17.83 1.37
C VAL A 89 3.95 -17.75 2.14
N THR A 90 4.81 -18.76 2.00
CA THR A 90 6.14 -18.76 2.63
C THR A 90 7.03 -17.64 2.07
N CYS A 91 7.04 -17.45 0.75
CA CYS A 91 7.78 -16.35 0.11
C CYS A 91 7.30 -14.98 0.62
N ILE A 92 5.98 -14.75 0.67
CA ILE A 92 5.38 -13.51 1.18
C ILE A 92 5.78 -13.26 2.64
N LYS A 93 5.65 -14.28 3.49
CA LYS A 93 6.03 -14.20 4.90
C LYS A 93 7.52 -13.86 5.05
N ASP A 94 8.39 -14.55 4.33
CA ASP A 94 9.84 -14.36 4.44
C ASP A 94 10.28 -13.01 3.87
N ALA A 95 9.65 -12.55 2.78
CA ALA A 95 9.88 -11.22 2.23
C ALA A 95 9.46 -10.11 3.19
N TRP A 96 8.33 -10.27 3.89
CA TRP A 96 7.90 -9.34 4.93
C TRP A 96 8.84 -9.36 6.14
N ALA A 97 9.20 -10.54 6.63
CA ALA A 97 10.10 -10.70 7.77
C ALA A 97 11.51 -10.14 7.52
N ALA A 98 11.93 -10.04 6.26
CA ALA A 98 13.18 -9.43 5.86
C ALA A 98 13.14 -7.88 5.90
N LEU A 99 11.97 -7.26 6.00
CA LEU A 99 11.87 -5.80 6.18
C LEU A 99 12.39 -5.42 7.56
N SER A 100 13.38 -4.54 7.59
CA SER A 100 13.93 -4.05 8.85
C SER A 100 13.00 -3.07 9.53
N THR A 101 13.00 -3.05 10.86
CA THR A 101 12.28 -2.02 11.65
C THR A 101 12.69 -0.61 11.24
N THR A 102 13.95 -0.40 10.87
CA THR A 102 14.45 0.89 10.38
C THR A 102 13.82 1.30 9.05
N THR A 103 13.63 0.36 8.11
CA THR A 103 12.87 0.60 6.87
C THR A 103 11.41 0.96 7.18
N ILE A 104 10.78 0.25 8.11
CA ILE A 104 9.39 0.51 8.50
C ILE A 104 9.25 1.94 9.05
N MET A 105 10.06 2.29 10.05
CA MET A 105 10.07 3.63 10.66
C MET A 105 10.43 4.72 9.66
N ALA A 106 11.39 4.48 8.77
CA ALA A 106 11.77 5.44 7.73
C ALA A 106 10.62 5.72 6.76
N GLY A 107 9.76 4.73 6.48
CA GLY A 107 8.56 4.92 5.67
C GLY A 107 7.60 5.93 6.27
N PHE A 108 7.29 5.80 7.56
CA PHE A 108 6.43 6.76 8.27
C PHE A 108 7.01 8.17 8.26
N ARG A 109 8.31 8.30 8.60
CA ARG A 109 9.00 9.59 8.58
C ARG A 109 8.97 10.26 7.21
N LYS A 110 9.31 9.52 6.15
CA LYS A 110 9.33 10.05 4.78
C LYS A 110 7.93 10.41 4.27
N ALA A 111 6.90 9.73 4.75
CA ALA A 111 5.50 10.06 4.47
C ALA A 111 4.99 11.28 5.26
N GLY A 112 5.83 11.93 6.07
CA GLY A 112 5.44 13.07 6.91
C GLY A 112 4.67 12.68 8.18
N VAL A 113 4.62 11.39 8.50
CA VAL A 113 3.98 10.84 9.71
C VAL A 113 5.04 10.64 10.78
N ASP A 114 5.62 11.74 11.27
CA ASP A 114 6.62 11.70 12.35
C ASP A 114 5.93 11.93 13.70
N ALA A 115 6.15 11.03 14.65
CA ALA A 115 5.56 11.07 16.00
C ALA A 115 6.10 12.21 16.90
N GLY A 116 6.80 13.20 16.33
CA GLY A 116 7.58 14.18 17.08
C GLY A 116 7.39 15.65 16.71
N THR A 117 6.58 15.97 15.70
CA THR A 117 6.22 17.38 15.45
C THR A 117 4.84 17.61 16.04
N GLN A 118 4.79 18.02 17.31
CA GLN A 118 3.62 18.75 17.79
C GLN A 118 3.47 19.98 16.88
N PRO A 119 2.36 20.14 16.13
CA PRO A 119 2.01 21.46 15.66
C PRO A 119 1.88 22.33 16.92
N GLU A 120 2.54 23.49 16.95
CA GLU A 120 2.18 24.56 17.89
C GLU A 120 0.65 24.66 17.96
N GLU A 121 0.11 24.52 19.18
CA GLU A 121 -1.32 24.50 19.52
C GLU A 121 -2.19 25.32 18.53
N PRO A 122 -2.99 24.67 17.65
CA PRO A 122 -4.05 25.37 16.96
C PRO A 122 -5.17 25.58 17.97
N VAL A 123 -5.43 26.86 18.26
CA VAL A 123 -6.58 27.40 19.01
C VAL A 123 -7.78 26.45 18.96
N ALA A 124 -8.24 26.04 20.15
CA ALA A 124 -9.40 25.17 20.34
C ALA A 124 -10.59 25.63 19.48
N LEU A 125 -10.92 24.87 18.44
CA LEU A 125 -12.18 25.02 17.74
C LEU A 125 -13.22 24.06 18.35
N PRO A 126 -14.45 24.54 18.61
CA PRO A 126 -15.48 23.77 19.28
C PRO A 126 -15.86 22.56 18.43
N PHE A 127 -15.87 21.39 19.09
CA PHE A 127 -16.26 20.11 18.54
C PHE A 127 -17.58 20.21 17.74
N SER A 128 -17.52 19.92 16.44
CA SER A 128 -18.68 19.62 15.60
C SER A 128 -18.54 18.19 15.07
N PRO A 129 -19.56 17.33 15.19
CA PRO A 129 -19.51 15.97 14.68
C PRO A 129 -19.56 15.99 13.14
N CYS A 130 -18.75 15.13 12.52
CA CYS A 130 -18.66 14.93 11.06
C CYS A 130 -17.91 16.04 10.31
N SER A 131 -16.59 16.12 10.49
CA SER A 131 -15.74 16.63 9.41
C SER A 131 -14.59 15.66 9.21
N VAL A 132 -14.45 15.18 7.98
CA VAL A 132 -13.22 14.55 7.49
C VAL A 132 -12.12 15.59 7.74
N PRO A 133 -10.98 15.22 8.37
CA PRO A 133 -9.91 16.20 8.57
C PRO A 133 -9.56 16.86 7.23
N ASP A 134 -9.65 18.18 7.18
CA ASP A 134 -9.39 18.94 5.96
C ASP A 134 -7.89 18.89 5.63
N LEU A 135 -7.54 17.99 4.71
CA LEU A 135 -6.18 17.81 4.22
C LEU A 135 -5.86 18.74 3.04
N SER A 136 -6.68 19.76 2.76
CA SER A 136 -6.45 20.71 1.67
C SER A 136 -5.08 21.39 1.79
N TRP A 137 -4.63 21.69 3.00
CA TRP A 137 -3.30 22.27 3.23
C TRP A 137 -2.17 21.33 2.79
N MET A 138 -2.31 20.02 3.02
CA MET A 138 -1.33 19.00 2.64
C MET A 138 -1.30 18.82 1.12
N VAL A 139 -2.48 18.84 0.47
CA VAL A 139 -2.59 18.84 -1.00
C VAL A 139 -1.92 20.07 -1.61
N MET A 140 -2.15 21.26 -1.03
CA MET A 140 -1.49 22.50 -1.48
C MET A 140 0.03 22.42 -1.33
N LEU A 141 0.52 21.89 -0.21
CA LEU A 141 1.94 21.71 0.05
C LEU A 141 2.59 20.76 -0.98
N LEU A 142 1.96 19.63 -1.28
CA LEU A 142 2.49 18.65 -2.24
C LEU A 142 2.52 19.19 -3.67
N ARG A 143 1.49 19.96 -4.07
CA ARG A 143 1.47 20.67 -5.36
C ARG A 143 2.60 21.71 -5.46
N ALA A 144 2.87 22.44 -4.38
CA ALA A 144 3.94 23.43 -4.34
C ALA A 144 5.34 22.81 -4.47
N HIS A 145 5.52 21.56 -4.04
CA HIS A 145 6.79 20.83 -4.11
C HIS A 145 6.94 19.98 -5.39
N ALA A 146 6.10 20.21 -6.41
CA ALA A 146 6.15 19.55 -7.72
C ALA A 146 6.13 18.00 -7.65
N ALA A 147 5.42 17.44 -6.67
CA ALA A 147 5.20 16.00 -6.59
C ALA A 147 4.32 15.58 -7.79
N THR A 148 4.88 14.81 -8.73
CA THR A 148 4.20 14.39 -9.96
C THR A 148 3.07 13.40 -9.67
N THR A 149 1.83 13.81 -9.89
CA THR A 149 0.69 12.88 -9.91
C THR A 149 0.65 12.17 -11.25
N GLU A 150 1.16 10.94 -11.35
CA GLU A 150 0.79 10.06 -12.46
C GLU A 150 -0.66 9.62 -12.23
N THR A 151 -1.58 10.14 -13.03
CA THR A 151 -2.96 9.66 -13.04
C THR A 151 -2.99 8.30 -13.71
N VAL A 152 -3.14 7.24 -12.91
CA VAL A 152 -3.41 5.89 -13.42
C VAL A 152 -4.83 5.89 -13.98
N ASP A 153 -4.95 5.66 -15.29
CA ASP A 153 -6.22 5.57 -16.00
C ASP A 153 -6.78 4.16 -15.86
N ALA A 154 -7.66 3.95 -14.88
CA ALA A 154 -8.25 2.66 -14.58
C ALA A 154 -9.04 2.05 -15.77
N ALA A 155 -9.43 2.84 -16.77
CA ALA A 155 -10.09 2.35 -17.97
C ALA A 155 -9.14 1.57 -18.90
N LYS A 156 -7.82 1.68 -18.69
CA LYS A 156 -6.80 0.97 -19.48
C LYS A 156 -6.36 -0.37 -18.86
N ASP A 157 -6.82 -0.68 -17.64
CA ASP A 157 -6.42 -1.88 -16.91
C ASP A 157 -7.36 -3.08 -17.12
N ILE A 158 -8.53 -2.87 -17.74
CA ILE A 158 -9.49 -3.93 -18.07
C ILE A 158 -9.40 -4.18 -19.58
N GLU A 159 -8.71 -5.24 -19.99
CA GLU A 159 -8.94 -5.81 -21.33
C GLU A 159 -10.37 -6.36 -21.34
N GLU A 160 -11.24 -5.70 -22.10
CA GLU A 160 -12.64 -6.07 -22.30
C GLU A 160 -12.70 -7.36 -23.12
N ALA A 161 -12.54 -8.51 -22.47
CA ALA A 161 -12.84 -9.80 -23.06
C ALA A 161 -14.36 -10.02 -23.07
N CYS A 162 -15.03 -9.37 -24.02
CA CYS A 162 -16.37 -9.75 -24.45
C CYS A 162 -16.26 -10.95 -25.40
N ASP A 163 -16.28 -12.17 -24.86
CA ASP A 163 -16.68 -13.33 -25.65
C ASP A 163 -18.22 -13.32 -25.75
N GLU A 164 -18.72 -12.76 -26.86
CA GLU A 164 -20.09 -13.02 -27.33
C GLU A 164 -20.21 -14.51 -27.68
N ALA A 165 -20.79 -15.29 -26.77
CA ALA A 165 -21.31 -16.61 -27.11
C ALA A 165 -22.51 -16.44 -28.06
N THR A 166 -22.22 -16.49 -29.36
CA THR A 166 -23.24 -16.52 -30.42
C THR A 166 -23.71 -17.97 -30.63
N VAL A 167 -24.96 -18.20 -30.22
CA VAL A 167 -25.94 -19.24 -30.63
C VAL A 167 -25.56 -20.71 -30.45
#